data_AF-A0A7Z9K235-F1
#
_entry.id   AF-A0A7Z9K235-F1
#
_cell.length_a   1.000
_cell.length_b   1.000
_cell.length_c   1.000
_cell.angle_alpha   90.00
_cell.angle_beta   90.00
_cell.angle_gamma   90.00
#
_symmetry.space_group_name_H-M   'P 1'
#
loop_
_entity.id
_entity.type
_entity.pdbx_description
1 polymer ?
#
loop_
_entity_poly.entity_id
_entity_poly.type
_entity_poly.pdbx_seq_one_letter_code
_entity_poly.pdbx_strand_id
1 'polypeptide(L)'
;MEVDSHTEQLAQQYLRSVHRGNTRIEPVPGWDGARRAARDLGWDRELLAAQITERHNLRRQADELHKPGGCATLLEDSFKAISVAANIALETAQHANPRDISIAKAAVGAFSEAAFDTALSVLAETVAHHPAKLKFALFQVGRWPLTITKKQFFLF
;
A
#
# COMPACT_ATOMS: atom_id res chain seq x y z
N MET A 1 3.84 -7.91 19.32
CA MET A 1 3.00 -6.71 19.15
C MET A 1 1.68 -7.22 18.64
N GLU A 2 0.62 -7.13 19.44
CA GLU A 2 -0.71 -7.55 19.00
C GLU A 2 -1.27 -6.48 18.06
N VAL A 3 -1.99 -6.94 17.04
CA VAL A 3 -2.75 -6.07 16.15
C VAL A 3 -4.02 -5.68 16.89
N ASP A 4 -4.20 -4.39 17.13
CA ASP A 4 -5.41 -3.89 17.80
C ASP A 4 -6.67 -4.18 16.96
N SER A 5 -7.85 -4.20 17.59
CA SER A 5 -9.10 -4.57 16.93
C SER A 5 -9.46 -3.68 15.75
N HIS A 6 -9.06 -2.39 15.76
CA HIS A 6 -9.30 -1.49 14.65
C HIS A 6 -8.42 -1.86 13.45
N THR A 7 -7.13 -2.08 13.67
CA THR A 7 -6.22 -2.55 12.63
C THR A 7 -6.64 -3.90 12.08
N GLU A 8 -7.08 -4.84 12.93
CA GLU A 8 -7.52 -6.17 12.49
C GLU A 8 -8.75 -6.08 11.58
N GLN A 9 -9.74 -5.26 11.98
CA GLN A 9 -10.92 -5.02 11.16
C GLN A 9 -10.55 -4.42 9.79
N LEU A 10 -9.65 -3.45 9.76
CA LEU A 10 -9.19 -2.82 8.53
C LEU A 10 -8.44 -3.79 7.61
N ALA A 11 -7.54 -4.59 8.19
CA ALA A 11 -6.81 -5.63 7.47
C ALA A 11 -7.77 -6.68 6.88
N GLN A 12 -8.81 -7.08 7.62
CA GLN A 12 -9.83 -7.99 7.12
C GLN A 12 -10.69 -7.38 6.00
N GLN A 13 -11.03 -6.09 6.08
CA GLN A 13 -11.70 -5.38 4.99
C GLN A 13 -10.83 -5.38 3.73
N TYR A 14 -9.54 -5.05 3.86
CA TYR A 14 -8.59 -5.09 2.76
C TYR A 14 -8.52 -6.50 2.15
N LEU A 15 -8.34 -7.55 2.95
CA LEU A 15 -8.28 -8.93 2.49
C LEU A 15 -9.55 -9.36 1.76
N ARG A 16 -10.74 -9.00 2.25
CA ARG A 16 -12.00 -9.27 1.55
C ARG A 16 -12.07 -8.54 0.21
N SER A 17 -11.65 -7.27 0.16
CA SER A 17 -11.69 -6.47 -1.08
C SER A 17 -10.82 -7.05 -2.21
N VAL A 18 -9.79 -7.83 -1.86
CA VAL A 18 -8.91 -8.50 -2.83
C VAL A 18 -9.17 -10.00 -2.95
N HIS A 19 -10.34 -10.49 -2.50
CA HIS A 19 -10.73 -11.90 -2.56
C HIS A 19 -9.75 -12.85 -1.83
N ARG A 20 -9.25 -12.41 -0.66
CA ARG A 20 -8.35 -13.14 0.25
C ARG A 20 -8.84 -13.13 1.69
N GLY A 21 -10.15 -13.04 1.91
CA GLY A 21 -10.76 -12.93 3.24
C GLY A 21 -10.49 -14.12 4.20
N ASN A 22 -10.01 -15.26 3.69
CA ASN A 22 -9.65 -16.43 4.50
C ASN A 22 -8.17 -16.46 4.90
N THR A 23 -7.38 -15.48 4.45
CA THR A 23 -5.95 -15.39 4.75
C THR A 23 -5.75 -14.94 6.20
N ARG A 24 -4.88 -15.63 6.94
CA ARG A 24 -4.57 -15.27 8.33
C ARG A 24 -3.68 -14.03 8.37
N ILE A 25 -4.01 -13.07 9.23
CA ILE A 25 -3.14 -11.91 9.50
C ILE A 25 -1.98 -12.37 10.39
N GLU A 26 -0.75 -12.10 9.95
CA GLU A 26 0.49 -12.43 10.65
C GLU A 26 1.22 -11.12 11.03
N PRO A 27 1.22 -10.72 12.32
CA PRO A 27 1.90 -9.51 12.77
C PRO A 27 3.43 -9.66 12.70
N VAL A 28 4.12 -8.62 12.24
CA VAL A 28 5.58 -8.62 12.06
C VAL A 28 6.21 -7.51 12.93
N PRO A 29 6.68 -7.80 14.15
CA PRO A 29 6.98 -6.78 15.15
C PRO A 29 8.32 -6.05 14.95
N GLY A 30 9.02 -6.24 13.82
CA GLY A 30 10.36 -5.71 13.65
C GLY A 30 10.90 -5.80 12.22
N TRP A 31 11.83 -4.90 11.93
CA TRP A 31 12.39 -4.70 10.59
C TRP A 31 13.06 -5.95 10.02
N ASP A 32 13.66 -6.79 10.86
CA ASP A 32 14.22 -8.09 10.43
C ASP A 32 13.13 -9.08 10.00
N GLY A 33 11.99 -9.07 10.69
CA GLY A 33 10.82 -9.84 10.29
C GLY A 33 10.26 -9.34 8.96
N ALA A 34 10.16 -8.02 8.80
CA ALA A 34 9.71 -7.40 7.55
C ALA A 34 10.62 -7.79 6.39
N ARG A 35 11.94 -7.78 6.60
CA ARG A 35 12.93 -8.22 5.61
C ARG A 35 12.77 -9.68 5.22
N ARG A 36 12.51 -10.56 6.18
CA ARG A 36 12.27 -11.99 5.89
C ARG A 36 10.99 -12.19 5.10
N ALA A 37 9.90 -11.56 5.53
CA ALA A 37 8.61 -11.62 4.83
C ALA A 37 8.70 -11.06 3.40
N ALA A 38 9.38 -9.95 3.20
CA ALA A 38 9.57 -9.36 1.87
C ALA A 38 10.41 -10.22 0.91
N ARG A 39 11.19 -11.18 1.43
CA ARG A 39 11.99 -12.13 0.65
C ARG A 39 11.29 -13.46 0.42
N ASP A 40 10.10 -13.67 0.96
CA ASP A 40 9.32 -14.87 0.73
C ASP A 40 8.95 -14.97 -0.75
N LEU A 41 9.27 -16.10 -1.40
CA LEU A 41 8.98 -16.36 -2.80
C LEU A 41 7.56 -16.91 -3.04
N GLY A 42 6.83 -17.23 -1.96
CA GLY A 42 5.44 -17.70 -1.96
C GLY A 42 4.39 -16.59 -2.05
N TRP A 43 4.80 -15.39 -2.46
CA TRP A 43 3.91 -14.25 -2.66
C TRP A 43 2.88 -14.53 -3.76
N ASP A 44 1.68 -13.99 -3.56
CA ASP A 44 0.54 -14.19 -4.42
C ASP A 44 0.68 -13.44 -5.75
N ARG A 45 1.21 -14.15 -6.76
CA ARG A 45 1.47 -13.59 -8.09
C ARG A 45 0.19 -13.18 -8.82
N GLU A 46 -0.90 -13.92 -8.61
CA GLU A 46 -2.19 -13.60 -9.22
C GLU A 46 -2.74 -12.29 -8.66
N LEU A 47 -2.64 -12.11 -7.34
CA LEU A 47 -3.00 -10.86 -6.70
C LEU A 47 -2.14 -9.70 -7.19
N LEU A 48 -0.82 -9.86 -7.30
CA LEU A 48 0.03 -8.79 -7.83
C LEU A 48 -0.38 -8.41 -9.26
N ALA A 49 -0.59 -9.40 -10.12
CA ALA A 49 -1.03 -9.16 -11.49
C ALA A 49 -2.36 -8.41 -11.52
N ALA A 50 -3.33 -8.82 -10.70
CA ALA A 50 -4.62 -8.14 -10.57
C ALA A 50 -4.46 -6.68 -10.08
N GLN A 51 -3.57 -6.40 -9.13
CA GLN A 51 -3.29 -5.05 -8.65
C GLN A 51 -2.67 -4.15 -9.73
N ILE A 52 -1.75 -4.71 -10.54
CA ILE A 52 -1.17 -3.98 -11.68
C ILE A 52 -2.25 -3.66 -12.71
N THR A 53 -3.08 -4.65 -13.08
CA THR A 53 -4.20 -4.44 -14.00
C THR A 53 -5.18 -3.39 -13.46
N GLU A 54 -5.52 -3.47 -12.18
CA GLU A 54 -6.45 -2.54 -11.55
C GLU A 54 -5.94 -1.10 -11.58
N ARG A 55 -4.66 -0.87 -11.31
CA ARG A 55 -4.05 0.46 -11.44
C ARG A 55 -4.23 1.04 -12.84
N HIS A 56 -4.05 0.24 -13.88
CA HIS A 56 -4.26 0.67 -15.27
C HIS A 56 -5.74 0.99 -15.54
N ASN A 57 -6.67 0.23 -14.96
CA ASN A 57 -8.10 0.48 -15.08
C ASN A 57 -8.49 1.78 -14.38
N LEU A 58 -8.04 2.00 -13.14
CA LEU A 58 -8.26 3.24 -12.40
C LEU A 58 -7.73 4.45 -13.15
N ARG A 59 -6.53 4.33 -13.75
CA ARG A 59 -5.97 5.41 -14.55
C ARG A 59 -6.85 5.77 -15.74
N ARG A 60 -7.29 4.75 -16.49
CA ARG A 60 -8.17 4.95 -17.65
C ARG A 60 -9.50 5.59 -17.24
N GLN A 61 -10.12 5.09 -16.18
CA GLN A 61 -11.39 5.62 -15.68
C GLN A 61 -11.25 7.08 -15.19
N ALA A 62 -10.16 7.40 -14.50
CA ALA A 62 -9.87 8.77 -14.09
C ALA A 62 -9.67 9.70 -15.29
N ASP A 63 -8.97 9.25 -16.34
CA ASP A 63 -8.79 10.01 -17.58
C ASP A 63 -10.13 10.23 -18.34
N GLU A 64 -11.03 9.25 -18.33
CA GLU A 64 -12.39 9.34 -18.91
C GLU A 64 -13.27 10.37 -18.18
N LEU A 65 -13.22 10.42 -16.83
CA LEU A 65 -14.03 11.33 -16.02
C LEU A 65 -13.57 12.79 -16.11
N HIS A 66 -12.26 13.04 -16.11
CA HIS A 66 -11.70 14.41 -15.97
C HIS A 66 -11.26 15.05 -17.28
N LYS A 67 -11.54 14.40 -18.43
CA LYS A 67 -11.06 14.75 -19.78
C LYS A 67 -9.52 14.76 -19.89
N PRO A 68 -8.96 14.63 -21.11
CA PRO A 68 -7.51 14.69 -21.31
C PRO A 68 -6.95 16.04 -20.85
N GLY A 69 -6.14 16.06 -19.79
CA GLY A 69 -5.47 17.24 -19.25
C GLY A 69 -5.76 17.54 -17.78
N GLY A 70 -7.01 17.40 -17.32
CA GLY A 70 -7.38 17.65 -15.92
C GLY A 70 -6.84 16.59 -14.97
N CYS A 71 -7.01 15.32 -15.33
CA CYS A 71 -6.50 14.17 -14.57
C CYS A 71 -4.96 14.18 -14.45
N ALA A 72 -4.26 14.52 -15.53
CA ALA A 72 -2.81 14.49 -15.58
C ALA A 72 -2.17 15.47 -14.59
N THR A 73 -2.65 16.72 -14.54
CA THR A 73 -2.16 17.73 -13.60
C THR A 73 -2.43 17.33 -12.15
N LEU A 74 -3.65 16.87 -11.84
CA LEU A 74 -4.00 16.44 -10.48
C LEU A 74 -3.15 15.26 -9.99
N LEU A 75 -2.84 14.31 -10.88
CA LEU A 75 -1.96 13.19 -10.57
C LEU A 75 -0.50 13.61 -10.42
N GLU A 76 -0.04 14.58 -11.21
CA GLU A 76 1.31 15.12 -11.08
C GLU A 76 1.49 15.84 -9.73
N ASP A 77 0.52 16.67 -9.34
CA ASP A 77 0.54 17.36 -8.05
C ASP A 77 0.46 16.38 -6.88
N SER A 78 -0.38 15.35 -6.98
CA SER A 78 -0.46 14.27 -6.00
C SER A 78 0.89 13.54 -5.89
N PHE A 79 1.53 13.21 -7.01
CA PHE A 79 2.83 12.54 -7.03
C PHE A 79 3.94 13.40 -6.40
N LYS A 80 3.95 14.71 -6.67
CA LYS A 80 4.89 15.65 -6.04
C LYS A 80 4.71 15.67 -4.53
N ALA A 81 3.47 15.80 -4.05
CA ALA A 81 3.17 15.81 -2.61
C ALA A 81 3.58 14.49 -1.93
N ILE A 82 3.26 13.34 -2.54
CA ILE A 82 3.66 12.02 -2.06
C ILE A 82 5.18 11.90 -2.00
N SER A 83 5.89 12.35 -3.04
CA SER A 83 7.36 12.27 -3.11
C SER A 83 8.02 13.11 -2.03
N VAL A 84 7.51 14.31 -1.74
CA VAL A 84 8.00 15.15 -0.64
C VAL A 84 7.82 14.46 0.71
N ALA A 85 6.61 13.95 0.98
CA ALA A 85 6.32 13.23 2.22
C ALA A 85 7.20 11.97 2.39
N ALA A 86 7.38 11.23 1.30
CA ALA A 86 8.23 10.04 1.25
C ALA A 86 9.70 10.35 1.56
N ASN A 87 10.24 11.43 0.98
CA ASN A 87 11.61 11.87 1.25
C ASN A 87 11.80 12.25 2.73
N ILE A 88 10.87 13.02 3.30
CA ILE A 88 10.92 13.40 4.73
C ILE A 88 10.88 12.16 5.63
N ALA A 89 9.99 11.21 5.33
CA ALA A 89 9.89 9.96 6.08
C ALA A 89 11.19 9.14 6.00
N LEU A 90 11.79 9.08 4.81
CA LEU A 90 13.04 8.36 4.59
C LEU A 90 14.22 9.01 5.31
N GLU A 91 14.35 10.33 5.22
CA GLU A 91 15.36 11.10 5.95
C GLU A 91 15.21 10.87 7.46
N THR A 92 13.99 10.92 7.99
CA THR A 92 13.72 10.65 9.40
C THR A 92 14.18 9.24 9.80
N ALA A 93 13.86 8.23 8.98
CA ALA A 93 14.32 6.86 9.21
C ALA A 93 15.86 6.74 9.15
N GLN A 94 16.51 7.45 8.23
CA GLN A 94 17.98 7.47 8.11
C GLN A 94 18.65 8.04 9.36
N HIS A 95 18.12 9.14 9.90
CA HIS A 95 18.65 9.73 11.13
C HIS A 95 18.47 8.79 12.33
N ALA A 96 17.35 8.06 12.40
CA ALA A 96 17.08 7.10 13.47
C ALA A 96 17.95 5.82 13.37
N ASN A 97 18.26 5.36 12.15
CA ASN A 97 19.09 4.18 11.92
C ASN A 97 20.03 4.36 10.72
N PRO A 98 21.21 4.98 10.92
CA PRO A 98 22.13 5.32 9.83
C PRO A 98 22.78 4.12 9.13
N ARG A 99 22.74 2.92 9.74
CA ARG A 99 23.51 1.76 9.29
C ARG A 99 22.78 0.88 8.28
N ASP A 100 21.45 0.91 8.25
CA ASP A 100 20.67 0.13 7.29
C ASP A 100 19.30 0.76 7.01
N ILE A 101 19.25 1.48 5.88
CA ILE A 101 18.04 2.16 5.41
C ILE A 101 17.25 1.32 4.40
N SER A 102 17.73 0.14 4.01
CA SER A 102 17.18 -0.61 2.86
C SER A 102 15.71 -0.97 3.05
N ILE A 103 15.34 -1.40 4.25
CA ILE A 103 13.97 -1.77 4.58
C ILE A 103 13.07 -0.55 4.79
N ALA A 104 13.61 0.57 5.28
CA ALA A 104 12.90 1.83 5.37
C ALA A 104 12.58 2.38 3.96
N LYS A 105 13.52 2.27 3.01
CA LYS A 105 13.28 2.57 1.59
C LYS A 105 12.15 1.72 1.02
N ALA A 106 12.11 0.42 1.34
CA ALA A 106 11.04 -0.47 0.90
C ALA A 106 9.67 -0.06 1.48
N ALA A 107 9.60 0.26 2.78
CA ALA A 107 8.39 0.73 3.43
C ALA A 107 7.88 2.05 2.83
N VAL A 108 8.77 3.02 2.63
CA VAL A 108 8.45 4.32 2.02
C VAL A 108 8.01 4.15 0.56
N GLY A 109 8.67 3.29 -0.21
CA GLY A 109 8.27 2.98 -1.58
C GLY A 109 6.87 2.37 -1.65
N ALA A 110 6.58 1.39 -0.78
CA ALA A 110 5.27 0.76 -0.70
C ALA A 110 4.17 1.73 -0.24
N PHE A 111 4.49 2.64 0.68
CA PHE A 111 3.62 3.75 1.07
C PHE A 111 3.29 4.64 -0.12
N SER A 112 4.31 5.10 -0.85
CA SER A 112 4.13 5.99 -2.01
C SER A 112 3.27 5.34 -3.09
N GLU A 113 3.47 4.05 -3.35
CA GLU A 113 2.64 3.28 -4.29
C GLU A 113 1.18 3.22 -3.82
N ALA A 114 0.92 2.90 -2.54
CA ALA A 114 -0.43 2.85 -2.00
C ALA A 114 -1.13 4.22 -1.98
N ALA A 115 -0.38 5.29 -1.69
CA ALA A 115 -0.87 6.66 -1.74
C ALA A 115 -1.27 7.06 -3.17
N PHE A 116 -0.44 6.70 -4.15
CA PHE A 116 -0.70 6.97 -5.56
C PHE A 116 -1.93 6.20 -6.07
N ASP A 117 -2.04 4.91 -5.73
CA ASP A 117 -3.21 4.09 -6.06
C ASP A 117 -4.50 4.67 -5.45
N THR A 118 -4.40 5.22 -4.23
CA THR A 118 -5.53 5.88 -3.58
C THR A 118 -5.91 7.17 -4.30
N ALA A 119 -4.95 7.98 -4.74
CA ALA A 119 -5.22 9.17 -5.53
C ALA A 119 -5.94 8.82 -6.85
N LEU A 120 -5.48 7.78 -7.56
CA LEU A 120 -6.17 7.25 -8.74
C LEU A 120 -7.60 6.79 -8.41
N SER A 121 -7.76 6.05 -7.32
CA SER A 121 -9.05 5.54 -6.85
C SER A 121 -10.04 6.67 -6.46
N VAL A 122 -9.54 7.81 -5.97
CA VAL A 122 -10.33 9.02 -5.71
C VAL A 122 -10.74 9.69 -7.01
N LEU A 123 -9.80 9.89 -7.94
CA LEU A 123 -10.09 10.53 -9.23
C LEU A 123 -11.02 9.70 -10.12
N ALA A 124 -10.94 8.37 -10.01
CA ALA A 124 -11.85 7.42 -10.65
C ALA A 124 -13.20 7.29 -9.92
N GLU A 125 -13.45 8.07 -8.86
CA GLU A 125 -14.71 8.09 -8.08
C GLU A 125 -15.16 6.70 -7.58
N THR A 126 -14.19 5.84 -7.27
CA THR A 126 -14.50 4.49 -6.77
C THR A 126 -15.15 4.50 -5.40
N VAL A 127 -15.78 3.38 -5.02
CA VAL A 127 -16.42 3.18 -3.71
C VAL A 127 -15.45 3.36 -2.53
N ALA A 128 -15.98 3.56 -1.32
CA ALA A 128 -15.17 3.79 -0.12
C ALA A 128 -14.27 2.59 0.25
N HIS A 129 -14.79 1.37 0.11
CA HIS A 129 -14.09 0.12 0.45
C HIS A 129 -13.27 -0.45 -0.72
N HIS A 130 -12.77 0.42 -1.60
CA HIS A 130 -11.92 -0.01 -2.71
C HIS A 130 -10.55 -0.52 -2.20
N PRO A 131 -9.96 -1.59 -2.78
CA PRO A 131 -8.68 -2.13 -2.34
C PRO A 131 -7.55 -1.12 -2.19
N ALA A 132 -7.45 -0.16 -3.13
CA ALA A 132 -6.44 0.90 -3.09
C ALA A 132 -6.56 1.76 -1.82
N LYS A 133 -7.79 2.23 -1.53
CA LYS A 133 -8.09 3.05 -0.35
C LYS A 133 -7.83 2.28 0.95
N LEU A 134 -8.24 1.02 1.01
CA LEU A 134 -8.04 0.17 2.19
C LEU A 134 -6.56 -0.15 2.43
N LYS A 135 -5.77 -0.39 1.39
CA LYS A 135 -4.31 -0.60 1.50
C LYS A 135 -3.62 0.64 2.05
N PHE A 136 -4.01 1.83 1.58
CA PHE A 136 -3.46 3.08 2.09
C PHE A 136 -3.92 3.40 3.52
N ALA A 137 -5.18 3.08 3.86
CA ALA A 137 -5.67 3.23 5.22
C ALA A 137 -4.85 2.44 6.25
N LEU A 138 -4.31 1.26 5.89
CA LEU A 138 -3.37 0.53 6.75
C LEU A 138 -2.12 1.36 7.05
N PHE A 139 -1.54 2.02 6.03
CA PHE A 139 -0.41 2.92 6.25
C PHE A 139 -0.79 4.13 7.12
N GLN A 140 -2.00 4.68 6.96
CA GLN A 140 -2.46 5.81 7.77
C GLN A 140 -2.56 5.48 9.27
N VAL A 141 -2.82 4.21 9.63
CA VAL A 141 -2.78 3.73 11.01
C VAL A 141 -1.40 3.19 11.42
N GLY A 142 -0.36 3.49 10.65
CA GLY A 142 1.03 3.13 10.95
C GLY A 142 1.36 1.66 10.68
N ARG A 143 0.59 1.00 9.80
CA ARG A 143 0.77 -0.42 9.47
C ARG A 143 1.21 -0.60 8.03
N TRP A 144 2.26 -1.38 7.81
CA TRP A 144 2.78 -1.65 6.48
C TRP A 144 2.36 -3.05 6.00
N PRO A 145 1.50 -3.15 4.96
CA PRO A 145 1.22 -4.40 4.27
C PRO A 145 2.47 -4.92 3.55
N LEU A 146 3.09 -6.00 4.04
CA LEU A 146 4.36 -6.51 3.51
C LEU A 146 4.15 -7.41 2.30
N THR A 147 3.45 -8.53 2.49
CA THR A 147 3.18 -9.50 1.43
C THR A 147 1.96 -10.36 1.80
N ILE A 148 1.29 -10.87 0.77
CA ILE A 148 0.21 -11.85 0.92
C ILE A 148 0.68 -13.13 0.25
N THR A 149 0.60 -14.23 0.98
CA THR A 149 0.76 -15.59 0.46
C THR A 149 -0.61 -16.26 0.42
N LYS A 150 -0.67 -17.51 -0.03
CA LYS A 150 -1.92 -18.31 -0.02
C LYS A 150 -2.53 -18.50 1.37
N LYS A 151 -1.74 -18.33 2.45
CA LYS A 151 -2.17 -18.62 3.83
C LYS A 151 -2.05 -17.42 4.77
N GLN A 152 -1.10 -16.54 4.53
CA GLN A 152 -0.73 -15.48 5.47
C GLN A 152 -0.70 -14.11 4.79
N PHE A 153 -1.12 -13.10 5.54
CA PHE A 153 -0.97 -11.70 5.22
C PHE A 153 -0.07 -11.07 6.28
N PHE A 154 1.16 -10.75 5.88
CA PHE A 154 2.15 -10.19 6.78
C PHE A 154 1.93 -8.69 6.93
N LEU A 155 1.75 -8.24 8.18
CA LEU A 155 1.48 -6.84 8.52
C LEU A 155 2.49 -6.37 9.57
N PHE A 156 3.28 -5.35 9.23
CA PHE A 156 4.22 -4.69 10.13
C PHE A 156 3.53 -3.57 10.91
#